data_AF-A0AAW3EL48-F1
#
_entry.id   AF-A0AAW3EL48-F1
#
_cell.length_a   1.000
_cell.length_b   1.000
_cell.length_c   1.000
_cell.angle_alpha   90.00
_cell.angle_beta   90.00
_cell.angle_gamma   90.00
#
_symmetry.space_group_name_H-M   'P 1'
#
loop_
_entity.id
_entity.type
_entity.pdbx_description
1 polymer ?
#
loop_
_entity_poly.entity_id
_entity_poly.type
_entity_poly.pdbx_seq_one_letter_code
_entity_poly.pdbx_strand_id
1 'polypeptide(L)'
;MISVFDMFKIGIGPSSSHTVGPMKAGKQFVDELINQNLLTAITRVAVDVYGSLSLTGKGHHTDIAIIMGLAGNMPDTVDIDAIPGFIRDVEQRERLLLANGQHEVDFPREGGMVFRSENLPLHENGMTITAFASNKEIYSKTYYSIGGGFIVDAEHFGKDVTTDVSVPYTFHSAKEMLAHCKQSGLSLSGMVMRNELALHSQQEIEAYFADIWQTMRACIDRGMNTEGVLPGPLRVPRRASPLRRMLVSSDKLSNDPMNVVDWVNMFALAVNEENAAGGRVVTAPTNGACGIVPAVLAYYDHFIEPVSPTIYIRYFLAAGAVGILYKMNASISGAEVGCQGEVGVACSMAAAGLAELMGASPEQVCIAAEIGMEHNLGLTCDPVAGQVQVPCIERNAIASVKAINAARMATRRTSEPRVSLDKVIETMYETGKDMNAKYRETSRGGLAIKVQCD
;
A
#
# COMPACT_ATOMS: atom_id res chain seq x y z
N MET A 1 -16.21 -9.92 7.91
CA MET A 1 -16.05 -8.47 7.66
C MET A 1 -14.57 -8.17 7.57
N ILE A 2 -14.14 -7.27 6.67
CA ILE A 2 -12.75 -6.76 6.61
C ILE A 2 -12.61 -5.63 7.64
N SER A 3 -11.64 -5.71 8.55
CA SER A 3 -11.36 -4.63 9.53
C SER A 3 -10.67 -3.44 8.82
N VAL A 4 -10.85 -2.23 9.35
CA VAL A 4 -10.10 -1.05 8.90
C VAL A 4 -8.59 -1.21 9.09
N PHE A 5 -8.15 -2.07 10.03
CA PHE A 5 -6.74 -2.41 10.21
C PHE A 5 -6.16 -3.08 8.94
N ASP A 6 -7.01 -3.65 8.08
CA ASP A 6 -6.55 -4.21 6.81
C ASP A 6 -6.20 -3.18 5.75
N MET A 7 -6.63 -1.92 5.92
CA MET A 7 -6.37 -0.84 4.98
C MET A 7 -5.05 -0.12 5.26
N PHE A 8 -4.68 -0.01 6.54
CA PHE A 8 -3.53 0.77 6.99
C PHE A 8 -2.52 -0.10 7.72
N LYS A 9 -1.48 -0.58 7.02
CA LYS A 9 -0.47 -1.47 7.60
C LYS A 9 0.90 -0.85 7.54
N ILE A 10 1.61 -0.87 8.67
CA ILE A 10 3.01 -0.49 8.73
C ILE A 10 3.83 -1.53 7.93
N GLY A 11 4.71 -1.05 7.07
CA GLY A 11 5.56 -1.87 6.23
C GLY A 11 6.78 -1.11 5.73
N ILE A 12 7.48 -1.66 4.76
CA ILE A 12 8.57 -0.97 4.04
C ILE A 12 8.20 -0.78 2.58
N GLY A 13 8.73 0.29 1.98
CA GLY A 13 8.66 0.52 0.55
C GLY A 13 9.57 -0.44 -0.25
N PRO A 14 9.45 -0.44 -1.59
CA PRO A 14 8.60 0.44 -2.39
C PRO A 14 7.22 -0.12 -2.73
N SER A 15 6.98 -1.44 -2.56
CA SER A 15 5.78 -2.10 -3.06
C SER A 15 5.13 -3.05 -2.06
N SER A 16 3.80 -2.99 -1.92
CA SER A 16 3.09 -3.92 -1.05
C SER A 16 3.04 -5.32 -1.66
N SER A 17 2.81 -5.42 -2.98
CA SER A 17 2.73 -6.69 -3.72
C SER A 17 4.10 -7.32 -3.98
N HIS A 18 5.15 -6.51 -4.16
CA HIS A 18 6.47 -6.98 -4.56
C HIS A 18 7.53 -6.88 -3.45
N THR A 19 7.28 -6.16 -2.36
CA THR A 19 8.23 -6.07 -1.22
C THR A 19 7.62 -6.66 0.04
N VAL A 20 6.49 -6.11 0.51
CA VAL A 20 5.87 -6.54 1.78
C VAL A 20 5.37 -7.98 1.71
N GLY A 21 4.65 -8.35 0.65
CA GLY A 21 4.16 -9.71 0.44
C GLY A 21 5.29 -10.75 0.39
N PRO A 22 6.29 -10.61 -0.50
CA PRO A 22 7.39 -11.56 -0.60
C PRO A 22 8.25 -11.69 0.66
N MET A 23 8.44 -10.61 1.42
CA MET A 23 9.10 -10.72 2.73
C MET A 23 8.29 -11.56 3.72
N LYS A 24 6.97 -11.36 3.79
CA LYS A 24 6.10 -12.21 4.61
C LYS A 24 6.14 -13.68 4.15
N ALA A 25 6.20 -13.93 2.85
CA ALA A 25 6.27 -15.29 2.32
C ALA A 25 7.57 -15.99 2.74
N GLY A 26 8.70 -15.30 2.65
CA GLY A 26 9.98 -15.80 3.16
C GLY A 26 9.94 -16.11 4.66
N LYS A 27 9.35 -15.21 5.46
CA LYS A 27 9.20 -15.39 6.90
C LYS A 27 8.30 -16.59 7.24
N GLN A 28 7.13 -16.66 6.60
CA GLN A 28 6.18 -17.75 6.78
C GLN A 28 6.81 -19.11 6.42
N PHE A 29 7.54 -19.18 5.30
CA PHE A 29 8.23 -20.40 4.89
C PHE A 29 9.21 -20.89 5.96
N VAL A 30 9.99 -19.98 6.55
CA VAL A 30 10.95 -20.32 7.61
C VAL A 30 10.26 -20.73 8.91
N ASP A 31 9.15 -20.07 9.27
CA ASP A 31 8.35 -20.44 10.43
C ASP A 31 7.71 -21.83 10.24
N GLU A 32 7.26 -22.17 9.03
CA GLU A 32 6.76 -23.51 8.68
C GLU A 32 7.87 -24.58 8.80
N LEU A 33 9.10 -24.27 8.39
CA LEU A 33 10.25 -25.17 8.57
C LEU A 33 10.61 -25.41 10.04
N ILE A 34 10.54 -24.37 10.88
CA ILE A 34 10.75 -24.49 12.32
C ILE A 34 9.66 -25.35 12.94
N ASN A 35 8.39 -25.08 12.63
CA ASN A 35 7.25 -25.80 13.19
C ASN A 35 7.25 -27.29 12.81
N GLN A 36 7.79 -27.63 11.63
CA GLN A 36 7.96 -29.02 11.18
C GLN A 36 9.28 -29.66 11.63
N ASN A 37 10.11 -28.95 12.41
CA ASN A 37 11.44 -29.39 12.84
C ASN A 37 12.38 -29.76 11.67
N LEU A 38 12.23 -29.08 10.52
CA LEU A 38 13.03 -29.30 9.32
C LEU A 38 14.24 -28.36 9.21
N LEU A 39 14.26 -27.26 9.97
CA LEU A 39 15.25 -26.18 9.82
C LEU A 39 16.70 -26.69 9.78
N THR A 40 17.10 -27.53 10.74
CA THR A 40 18.48 -28.01 10.88
C THR A 40 18.88 -29.06 9.84
N ALA A 41 17.92 -29.67 9.14
CA ALA A 41 18.18 -30.66 8.10
C ALA A 41 18.48 -30.03 6.73
N ILE A 42 18.20 -28.74 6.57
CA ILE A 42 18.34 -28.02 5.30
C ILE A 42 19.79 -27.60 5.11
N THR A 43 20.31 -27.79 3.91
CA THR A 43 21.64 -27.31 3.51
C THR A 43 21.57 -26.17 2.50
N ARG A 44 20.46 -26.04 1.75
CA ARG A 44 20.30 -25.04 0.67
C ARG A 44 18.85 -24.57 0.57
N VAL A 45 18.66 -23.29 0.25
CA VAL A 45 17.37 -22.72 -0.17
C VAL A 45 17.47 -22.20 -1.59
N ALA A 46 16.43 -22.40 -2.39
CA ALA A 46 16.28 -21.79 -3.71
C ALA A 46 14.90 -21.13 -3.84
N VAL A 47 14.82 -20.08 -4.64
CA VAL A 47 13.60 -19.30 -4.87
C VAL A 47 13.36 -19.11 -6.36
N ASP A 48 12.16 -19.42 -6.82
CA ASP A 48 11.70 -19.10 -8.16
C ASP A 48 10.62 -18.01 -8.08
N VAL A 49 10.83 -16.90 -8.78
CA VAL A 49 9.91 -15.75 -8.84
C VAL A 49 9.27 -15.72 -10.22
N TYR A 50 7.94 -15.57 -10.30
CA TYR A 50 7.16 -15.74 -11.54
C TYR A 50 6.39 -14.49 -11.95
N GLY A 51 6.02 -14.43 -13.22
CA GLY A 51 5.06 -13.48 -13.78
C GLY A 51 5.36 -12.01 -13.54
N SER A 52 4.36 -11.23 -13.17
CA SER A 52 4.49 -9.80 -12.90
C SER A 52 5.47 -9.52 -11.75
N LEU A 53 5.47 -10.39 -10.72
CA LEU A 53 6.41 -10.32 -9.59
C LEU A 53 7.86 -10.43 -10.04
N SER A 54 8.12 -11.21 -11.09
CA SER A 54 9.43 -11.36 -11.69
C SER A 54 9.82 -10.18 -12.58
N LEU A 55 8.89 -9.75 -13.45
CA LEU A 55 9.13 -8.70 -14.45
C LEU A 55 9.56 -7.36 -13.84
N THR A 56 8.94 -6.96 -12.72
CA THR A 56 9.26 -5.69 -12.04
C THR A 56 10.02 -5.91 -10.73
N GLY A 57 10.29 -7.16 -10.34
CA GLY A 57 10.75 -7.49 -8.99
C GLY A 57 12.08 -6.85 -8.59
N LYS A 58 13.01 -6.69 -9.53
CA LYS A 58 14.27 -5.97 -9.26
C LYS A 58 14.06 -4.48 -8.99
N GLY A 59 13.14 -3.83 -9.72
CA GLY A 59 12.75 -2.43 -9.49
C GLY A 59 11.98 -2.24 -8.18
N HIS A 60 11.35 -3.30 -7.68
CA HIS A 60 10.60 -3.34 -6.43
C HIS A 60 11.34 -3.96 -5.24
N HIS A 61 12.61 -4.35 -5.39
CA HIS A 61 13.41 -4.99 -4.35
C HIS A 61 12.82 -6.33 -3.83
N THR A 62 12.14 -7.10 -4.69
CA THR A 62 11.57 -8.41 -4.36
C THR A 62 12.62 -9.39 -3.87
N ASP A 63 13.81 -9.37 -4.48
CA ASP A 63 14.94 -10.20 -4.08
C ASP A 63 15.39 -9.93 -2.65
N ILE A 64 15.64 -8.66 -2.35
CA ILE A 64 16.01 -8.19 -1.01
C ILE A 64 14.92 -8.57 -0.01
N ALA A 65 13.66 -8.35 -0.37
CA ALA A 65 12.52 -8.65 0.50
C ALA A 65 12.43 -10.13 0.87
N ILE A 66 12.55 -11.03 -0.10
CA ILE A 66 12.51 -12.48 0.15
C ILE A 66 13.69 -12.89 1.02
N ILE A 67 14.90 -12.41 0.73
CA ILE A 67 16.10 -12.71 1.53
C ILE A 67 15.92 -12.27 2.98
N MET A 68 15.43 -11.05 3.21
CA MET A 68 15.18 -10.52 4.56
C MET A 68 14.09 -11.31 5.29
N GLY A 69 13.05 -11.75 4.58
CA GLY A 69 11.99 -12.61 5.12
C GLY A 69 12.52 -13.97 5.56
N LEU A 70 13.30 -14.63 4.70
CA LEU A 70 14.00 -15.89 5.01
C LEU A 70 14.96 -15.73 6.20
N ALA A 71 15.59 -14.55 6.32
CA ALA A 71 16.42 -14.22 7.47
C ALA A 71 15.63 -14.06 8.78
N GLY A 72 14.29 -14.08 8.74
CA GLY A 72 13.43 -14.04 9.93
C GLY A 72 12.78 -12.69 10.20
N ASN A 73 12.96 -11.70 9.32
CA ASN A 73 12.44 -10.35 9.50
C ASN A 73 10.99 -10.21 9.06
N MET A 74 10.28 -9.25 9.66
CA MET A 74 8.93 -8.85 9.25
C MET A 74 8.91 -7.41 8.70
N PRO A 75 8.05 -7.10 7.71
CA PRO A 75 8.05 -5.79 7.06
C PRO A 75 7.74 -4.60 7.97
N ASP A 76 7.05 -4.81 9.09
CA ASP A 76 6.66 -3.78 10.05
C ASP A 76 7.80 -3.43 11.04
N THR A 77 8.74 -4.35 11.25
CA THR A 77 9.74 -4.29 12.33
C THR A 77 11.19 -4.39 11.85
N VAL A 78 11.43 -4.76 10.59
CA VAL A 78 12.78 -4.90 10.01
C VAL A 78 13.63 -3.64 10.19
N ASP A 79 14.89 -3.79 10.60
CA ASP A 79 15.84 -2.67 10.64
C ASP A 79 16.27 -2.31 9.21
N ILE A 80 15.72 -1.19 8.71
CA ILE A 80 15.92 -0.73 7.32
C ILE A 80 17.38 -0.36 7.07
N ASP A 81 18.06 0.22 8.06
CA ASP A 81 19.42 0.73 7.88
C ASP A 81 20.44 -0.43 7.83
N ALA A 82 20.10 -1.59 8.40
CA ALA A 82 20.92 -2.81 8.34
C ALA A 82 20.80 -3.58 7.01
N ILE A 83 19.71 -3.39 6.24
CA ILE A 83 19.43 -4.17 5.01
C ILE A 83 20.60 -4.15 4.02
N PRO A 84 21.17 -2.98 3.64
CA PRO A 84 22.24 -2.96 2.63
C PRO A 84 23.49 -3.73 3.07
N GLY A 85 23.81 -3.71 4.38
CA GLY A 85 24.92 -4.47 4.94
C GLY A 85 24.69 -5.97 4.88
N PHE A 86 23.50 -6.41 5.28
CA PHE A 86 23.11 -7.82 5.28
C PHE A 86 23.09 -8.41 3.86
N ILE A 87 22.51 -7.71 2.89
CA ILE A 87 22.45 -8.21 1.51
C ILE A 87 23.84 -8.36 0.90
N ARG A 88 24.75 -7.39 1.12
CA ARG A 88 26.13 -7.50 0.64
C ARG A 88 26.86 -8.70 1.22
N ASP A 89 26.62 -9.00 2.50
CA ASP A 89 27.22 -10.15 3.17
C ASP A 89 26.72 -11.48 2.58
N VAL A 90 25.40 -11.61 2.35
CA VAL A 90 24.80 -12.78 1.68
C VAL A 90 25.37 -12.97 0.27
N GLU A 91 25.48 -11.90 -0.52
CA GLU A 91 26.02 -11.95 -1.87
C GLU A 91 27.51 -12.31 -1.93
N GLN A 92 28.30 -11.83 -0.97
CA GLN A 92 29.75 -12.10 -0.93
C GLN A 92 30.07 -13.50 -0.42
N ARG A 93 29.32 -13.98 0.58
CA ARG A 93 29.55 -15.29 1.18
C ARG A 93 28.83 -16.41 0.43
N GLU A 94 27.81 -16.08 -0.37
CA GLU A 94 26.89 -17.04 -1.00
C GLU A 94 26.19 -17.95 0.03
N ARG A 95 25.97 -17.39 1.22
CA ARG A 95 25.43 -18.07 2.41
C ARG A 95 24.38 -17.20 3.06
N LEU A 96 23.27 -17.80 3.45
CA LEU A 96 22.14 -17.10 4.07
C LEU A 96 21.90 -17.61 5.49
N LEU A 97 21.88 -16.68 6.44
CA LEU A 97 21.45 -16.92 7.81
C LEU A 97 19.91 -16.88 7.86
N LEU A 98 19.30 -17.99 8.22
CA LEU A 98 17.85 -18.15 8.38
C LEU A 98 17.43 -17.91 9.83
N ALA A 99 16.15 -17.60 10.02
CA ALA A 99 15.48 -17.60 11.33
C ALA A 99 16.23 -16.78 12.41
N ASN A 100 16.60 -15.55 12.08
CA ASN A 100 17.37 -14.64 12.94
C ASN A 100 18.74 -15.22 13.33
N GLY A 101 19.42 -15.90 12.40
CA GLY A 101 20.76 -16.44 12.60
C GLY A 101 20.83 -17.82 13.25
N GLN A 102 19.71 -18.52 13.40
CA GLN A 102 19.68 -19.85 14.01
C GLN A 102 20.32 -20.94 13.15
N HIS A 103 20.27 -20.80 11.82
CA HIS A 103 20.81 -21.78 10.90
C HIS A 103 21.35 -21.13 9.63
N GLU A 104 22.44 -21.65 9.08
CA GLU A 104 23.05 -21.13 7.87
C GLU A 104 22.95 -22.13 6.72
N VAL A 105 22.52 -21.66 5.55
CA VAL A 105 22.33 -22.46 4.34
C VAL A 105 23.08 -21.89 3.15
N ASP A 106 23.37 -22.73 2.16
CA ASP A 106 23.82 -22.30 0.85
C ASP A 106 22.73 -21.45 0.18
N PHE A 107 23.13 -20.27 -0.31
CA PHE A 107 22.29 -19.38 -1.10
C PHE A 107 23.16 -18.73 -2.20
N PRO A 108 23.49 -19.49 -3.25
CA PRO A 108 24.42 -19.04 -4.28
C PRO A 108 23.83 -17.90 -5.11
N ARG A 109 24.70 -17.00 -5.59
CA ARG A 109 24.27 -15.87 -6.42
C ARG A 109 23.61 -16.36 -7.71
N GLU A 110 24.16 -17.43 -8.29
CA GLU A 110 23.55 -18.14 -9.41
C GLU A 110 22.70 -19.31 -8.89
N GLY A 111 21.41 -19.31 -9.23
CA GLY A 111 20.48 -20.40 -8.89
C GLY A 111 19.90 -20.36 -7.48
N GLY A 112 20.36 -19.46 -6.59
CA GLY A 112 19.68 -19.21 -5.30
C GLY A 112 18.36 -18.48 -5.47
N MET A 113 18.27 -17.56 -6.44
CA MET A 113 17.01 -16.92 -6.83
C MET A 113 16.92 -16.74 -8.34
N VAL A 114 15.84 -17.25 -8.95
CA VAL A 114 15.62 -17.24 -10.39
C VAL A 114 14.35 -16.46 -10.73
N PHE A 115 14.48 -15.48 -11.63
CA PHE A 115 13.39 -14.65 -12.12
C PHE A 115 12.87 -15.23 -13.44
N ARG A 116 11.65 -15.75 -13.44
CA ARG A 116 10.97 -16.41 -14.57
C ARG A 116 9.88 -15.53 -15.14
N SER A 117 9.81 -15.42 -16.46
CA SER A 117 8.80 -14.59 -17.13
C SER A 117 7.42 -15.25 -17.22
N GLU A 118 7.34 -16.55 -16.95
CA GLU A 118 6.09 -17.32 -17.00
C GLU A 118 5.20 -17.00 -15.80
N ASN A 119 3.88 -16.98 -16.01
CA ASN A 119 2.91 -16.85 -14.93
C ASN A 119 2.59 -18.21 -14.31
N LEU A 120 2.37 -18.23 -13.00
CA LEU A 120 1.73 -19.36 -12.33
C LEU A 120 0.19 -19.32 -12.55
N PRO A 121 -0.52 -20.46 -12.39
CA PRO A 121 -1.92 -20.57 -12.82
C PRO A 121 -2.93 -19.70 -12.06
N LEU A 122 -2.67 -19.38 -10.79
CA LEU A 122 -3.69 -18.76 -9.91
C LEU A 122 -3.61 -17.24 -9.87
N HIS A 123 -2.42 -16.64 -9.99
CA HIS A 123 -2.23 -15.19 -9.94
C HIS A 123 -0.88 -14.79 -10.56
N GLU A 124 -0.80 -13.56 -11.12
CA GLU A 124 0.37 -13.06 -11.85
C GLU A 124 1.60 -12.81 -10.95
N ASN A 125 1.37 -12.56 -9.66
CA ASN A 125 2.44 -12.38 -8.66
C ASN A 125 2.65 -13.67 -7.86
N GLY A 126 3.46 -14.59 -8.38
CA GLY A 126 3.73 -15.88 -7.77
C GLY A 126 5.20 -16.09 -7.42
N MET A 127 5.47 -16.82 -6.35
CA MET A 127 6.82 -17.29 -6.01
C MET A 127 6.78 -18.70 -5.41
N THR A 128 7.82 -19.48 -5.66
CA THR A 128 8.02 -20.80 -5.04
C THR A 128 9.33 -20.78 -4.27
N ILE A 129 9.29 -21.21 -3.01
CA ILE A 129 10.47 -21.33 -2.16
C ILE A 129 10.68 -22.81 -1.88
N THR A 130 11.91 -23.29 -2.09
CA THR A 130 12.26 -24.70 -1.97
C THR A 130 13.49 -24.87 -1.08
N ALA A 131 13.38 -25.77 -0.10
CA ALA A 131 14.45 -26.15 0.81
C ALA A 131 14.96 -27.56 0.48
N PHE A 132 16.28 -27.71 0.50
CA PHE A 132 16.97 -28.95 0.15
C PHE A 132 17.83 -29.45 1.30
N ALA A 133 17.87 -30.78 1.46
CA ALA A 133 18.92 -31.48 2.20
C ALA A 133 19.90 -32.09 1.19
N SER A 134 21.08 -31.48 1.05
CA SER A 134 21.98 -31.70 -0.07
C SER A 134 21.28 -31.46 -1.42
N ASN A 135 21.08 -32.50 -2.23
CA ASN A 135 20.41 -32.41 -3.53
C ASN A 135 18.94 -32.86 -3.51
N LYS A 136 18.42 -33.28 -2.34
CA LYS A 136 17.05 -33.74 -2.20
C LYS A 136 16.16 -32.61 -1.72
N GLU A 137 15.09 -32.33 -2.46
CA GLU A 137 14.00 -31.47 -2.00
C GLU A 137 13.32 -32.09 -0.77
N ILE A 138 13.23 -31.32 0.31
CA ILE A 138 12.59 -31.75 1.56
C ILE A 138 11.34 -30.94 1.89
N TYR A 139 11.26 -29.71 1.38
CA TYR A 139 10.09 -28.86 1.54
C TYR A 139 9.99 -27.84 0.40
N SER A 140 8.79 -27.61 -0.10
CA SER A 140 8.53 -26.65 -1.17
C SER A 140 7.14 -26.07 -1.00
N LYS A 141 7.03 -24.76 -1.12
CA LYS A 141 5.74 -24.05 -0.98
C LYS A 141 5.66 -22.93 -2.01
N THR A 142 4.47 -22.77 -2.57
CA THR A 142 4.16 -21.71 -3.54
C THR A 142 3.22 -20.69 -2.91
N TYR A 143 3.58 -19.42 -3.02
CA TYR A 143 2.86 -18.27 -2.49
C TYR A 143 2.46 -17.30 -3.60
N TYR A 144 1.33 -16.64 -3.44
CA TYR A 144 0.84 -15.58 -4.30
C TYR A 144 0.68 -14.29 -3.51
N SER A 145 1.19 -13.18 -4.03
CA SER A 145 0.93 -11.85 -3.43
C SER A 145 -0.21 -11.14 -4.15
N ILE A 146 -1.36 -11.08 -3.48
CA ILE A 146 -2.66 -10.66 -4.05
C ILE A 146 -2.99 -9.18 -3.81
N GLY A 147 -1.97 -8.35 -3.54
CA GLY A 147 -2.14 -6.91 -3.29
C GLY A 147 -2.25 -6.53 -1.81
N GLY A 148 -2.02 -5.26 -1.48
CA GLY A 148 -2.08 -4.73 -0.11
C GLY A 148 -1.10 -5.37 0.90
N GLY A 149 -0.10 -6.13 0.44
CA GLY A 149 0.84 -6.85 1.30
C GLY A 149 0.26 -8.13 1.92
N PHE A 150 -0.83 -8.66 1.35
CA PHE A 150 -1.36 -9.98 1.66
C PHE A 150 -0.67 -11.04 0.80
N ILE A 151 -0.50 -12.22 1.40
CA ILE A 151 -0.04 -13.43 0.74
C ILE A 151 -1.02 -14.56 1.00
N VAL A 152 -1.15 -15.45 0.03
CA VAL A 152 -1.93 -16.68 0.15
C VAL A 152 -1.11 -17.81 -0.48
N ASP A 153 -1.04 -18.96 0.19
CA ASP A 153 -0.41 -20.12 -0.41
C ASP A 153 -1.32 -20.75 -1.49
N ALA A 154 -0.75 -21.55 -2.37
CA ALA A 154 -1.50 -22.16 -3.46
C ALA A 154 -2.68 -23.05 -3.00
N GLU A 155 -2.59 -23.64 -1.81
CA GLU A 155 -3.60 -24.55 -1.26
C GLU A 155 -4.81 -23.78 -0.70
N HIS A 156 -4.61 -22.51 -0.34
CA HIS A 156 -5.62 -21.62 0.24
C HIS A 156 -6.11 -20.54 -0.72
N PHE A 157 -5.61 -20.50 -1.96
CA PHE A 157 -6.03 -19.50 -2.94
C PHE A 157 -7.53 -19.61 -3.25
N GLY A 158 -8.25 -18.49 -3.16
CA GLY A 158 -9.69 -18.42 -3.40
C GLY A 158 -10.55 -19.09 -2.32
N LYS A 159 -9.96 -19.52 -1.19
CA LYS A 159 -10.72 -19.96 -0.02
C LYS A 159 -10.95 -18.77 0.89
N ASP A 160 -12.22 -18.44 1.14
CA ASP A 160 -12.55 -17.42 2.12
C ASP A 160 -12.11 -17.87 3.51
N VAL A 161 -11.20 -17.11 4.13
CA VAL A 161 -10.98 -17.20 5.57
C VAL A 161 -12.13 -16.45 6.23
N THR A 162 -13.30 -17.08 6.30
CA THR A 162 -14.44 -16.53 7.00
C THR A 162 -14.14 -16.57 8.50
N THR A 163 -13.69 -15.45 9.07
CA THR A 163 -13.85 -15.23 10.50
C THR A 163 -15.34 -15.02 10.77
N ASP A 164 -15.97 -15.99 11.44
CA ASP A 164 -17.38 -16.02 11.88
C ASP A 164 -17.76 -14.91 12.89
N VAL A 165 -17.02 -13.80 12.91
CA VAL A 165 -17.27 -12.71 13.86
C VAL A 165 -18.40 -11.84 13.34
N SER A 166 -19.53 -11.91 14.05
CA SER A 166 -20.69 -11.04 13.83
C SER A 166 -20.42 -9.65 14.35
N VAL A 167 -20.78 -8.65 13.57
CA VAL A 167 -20.56 -7.22 13.84
C VAL A 167 -21.89 -6.48 13.73
N PRO A 168 -22.10 -5.38 14.48
CA PRO A 168 -23.42 -4.74 14.59
C PRO A 168 -23.97 -4.18 13.27
N TYR A 169 -23.10 -3.64 12.41
CA TYR A 169 -23.48 -2.96 11.17
C TYR A 169 -22.71 -3.54 9.98
N THR A 170 -23.03 -4.78 9.59
CA THR A 170 -22.46 -5.39 8.38
C THR A 170 -22.89 -4.64 7.13
N PHE A 171 -21.95 -4.36 6.22
CA PHE A 171 -22.22 -3.72 4.94
C PHE A 171 -21.38 -4.33 3.83
N HIS A 172 -21.96 -4.40 2.64
CA HIS A 172 -21.30 -4.80 1.38
C HIS A 172 -21.39 -3.71 0.31
N SER A 173 -22.20 -2.67 0.52
CA SER A 173 -22.36 -1.55 -0.41
C SER A 173 -22.45 -0.22 0.32
N ALA A 174 -22.15 0.88 -0.39
CA ALA A 174 -22.36 2.23 0.11
C ALA A 174 -23.84 2.46 0.45
N LYS A 175 -24.77 1.90 -0.34
CA LYS A 175 -26.21 1.92 -0.05
C LYS A 175 -26.54 1.31 1.32
N GLU A 176 -25.94 0.18 1.67
CA GLU A 176 -26.13 -0.45 2.99
C GLU A 176 -25.53 0.40 4.11
N MET A 177 -24.32 0.95 3.92
CA MET A 177 -23.68 1.85 4.89
C MET A 177 -24.57 3.06 5.19
N LEU A 178 -25.14 3.69 4.16
CA LEU A 178 -26.05 4.83 4.30
C LEU A 178 -27.35 4.44 5.01
N ALA A 179 -27.91 3.26 4.72
CA ALA A 179 -29.11 2.75 5.39
C ALA A 179 -28.86 2.57 6.89
N HIS A 180 -27.72 1.99 7.28
CA HIS A 180 -27.33 1.84 8.69
C HIS A 180 -27.10 3.17 9.39
N CYS A 181 -26.42 4.13 8.75
CA CYS A 181 -26.24 5.47 9.29
C CYS A 181 -27.58 6.18 9.50
N LYS A 182 -28.50 6.08 8.54
CA LYS A 182 -29.85 6.66 8.63
C LYS A 182 -30.68 6.03 9.74
N GLN A 183 -30.60 4.71 9.91
CA GLN A 183 -31.36 3.99 10.95
C GLN A 183 -30.81 4.26 12.36
N SER A 184 -29.49 4.35 12.52
CA SER A 184 -28.82 4.51 13.82
C SER A 184 -28.60 5.96 14.24
N GLY A 185 -28.63 6.91 13.30
CA GLY A 185 -28.25 8.31 13.52
C GLY A 185 -26.74 8.52 13.71
N LEU A 186 -25.92 7.49 13.45
CA LEU A 186 -24.46 7.58 13.54
C LEU A 186 -23.87 8.20 12.27
N SER A 187 -22.72 8.88 12.41
CA SER A 187 -21.87 9.20 11.27
C SER A 187 -21.21 7.93 10.72
N LEU A 188 -20.58 8.04 9.55
CA LEU A 188 -19.92 6.91 8.91
C LEU A 188 -18.83 6.31 9.81
N SER A 189 -17.96 7.18 10.34
CA SER A 189 -16.91 6.78 11.29
C SER A 189 -17.50 6.22 12.59
N GLY A 190 -18.64 6.75 13.05
CA GLY A 190 -19.30 6.26 14.26
C GLY A 190 -19.86 4.85 14.10
N MET A 191 -20.47 4.54 12.95
CA MET A 191 -20.91 3.19 12.60
C MET A 191 -19.73 2.22 12.53
N VAL A 192 -18.63 2.62 11.87
CA VAL A 192 -17.44 1.78 11.70
C VAL A 192 -16.74 1.55 13.04
N MET A 193 -16.67 2.56 13.91
CA MET A 193 -16.18 2.40 15.29
C MET A 193 -16.94 1.33 16.05
N ARG A 194 -18.28 1.24 15.89
CA ARG A 194 -19.09 0.19 16.53
C ARG A 194 -18.77 -1.21 16.01
N ASN A 195 -18.40 -1.31 14.74
CA ASN A 195 -17.95 -2.58 14.16
C ASN A 195 -16.56 -2.96 14.67
N GLU A 196 -15.59 -2.03 14.69
CA GLU A 196 -14.25 -2.30 15.22
C GLU A 196 -14.28 -2.64 16.71
N LEU A 197 -15.15 -2.01 17.51
CA LEU A 197 -15.34 -2.33 18.94
C LEU A 197 -15.91 -3.74 19.19
N ALA A 198 -16.48 -4.39 18.17
CA ALA A 198 -16.90 -5.79 18.26
C ALA A 198 -15.74 -6.76 17.99
N LEU A 199 -14.63 -6.28 17.40
CA LEU A 199 -13.44 -7.06 17.04
C LEU A 199 -12.26 -6.78 17.99
N HIS A 200 -12.17 -5.55 18.49
CA HIS A 200 -11.05 -5.02 19.23
C HIS A 200 -11.54 -4.20 20.43
N SER A 201 -10.74 -4.14 21.48
CA SER A 201 -10.97 -3.20 22.58
C SER A 201 -10.72 -1.76 22.12
N GLN A 202 -11.32 -0.80 22.82
CA GLN A 202 -11.10 0.62 22.54
C GLN A 202 -9.62 1.01 22.63
N GLN A 203 -8.88 0.45 23.59
CA GLN A 203 -7.45 0.72 23.76
C GLN A 203 -6.62 0.21 22.59
N GLU A 204 -6.94 -0.97 22.04
CA GLU A 204 -6.27 -1.50 20.85
C GLU A 204 -6.51 -0.62 19.62
N ILE A 205 -7.74 -0.14 19.43
CA ILE A 205 -8.08 0.79 18.33
C ILE A 205 -7.31 2.10 18.46
N GLU A 206 -7.29 2.68 19.65
CA GLU A 206 -6.60 3.95 19.92
C GLU A 206 -5.08 3.82 19.73
N ALA A 207 -4.48 2.74 20.28
CA ALA A 207 -3.05 2.47 20.13
C ALA A 207 -2.67 2.21 18.67
N TYR A 208 -3.45 1.40 17.96
CA TYR A 208 -3.20 1.08 16.57
C TYR A 208 -3.20 2.33 15.68
N PHE A 209 -4.24 3.16 15.77
CA PHE A 209 -4.30 4.37 14.96
C PHE A 209 -3.29 5.45 15.40
N ALA A 210 -2.87 5.44 16.67
CA ALA A 210 -1.75 6.27 17.12
C ALA A 210 -0.45 5.85 16.42
N ASP A 211 -0.13 4.56 16.39
CA ASP A 211 1.06 4.04 15.72
C ASP A 211 1.04 4.30 14.22
N ILE A 212 -0.12 4.15 13.57
CA ILE A 212 -0.34 4.47 12.16
C ILE A 212 -0.06 5.94 11.89
N TRP A 213 -0.66 6.85 12.66
CA TRP A 213 -0.47 8.29 12.46
C TRP A 213 0.97 8.71 12.75
N GLN A 214 1.55 8.20 13.85
CA GLN A 214 2.94 8.48 14.20
C GLN A 214 3.90 8.03 13.09
N THR A 215 3.68 6.84 12.52
CA THR A 215 4.51 6.32 11.42
C THR A 215 4.35 7.16 10.15
N MET A 216 3.12 7.54 9.80
CA MET A 216 2.84 8.44 8.66
C MET A 216 3.53 9.80 8.83
N ARG A 217 3.44 10.40 10.02
CA ARG A 217 4.12 11.66 10.34
C ARG A 217 5.63 11.54 10.28
N ALA A 218 6.20 10.50 10.89
CA ALA A 218 7.64 10.26 10.83
C ALA A 218 8.13 10.07 9.40
N CYS A 219 7.33 9.45 8.54
CA CYS A 219 7.62 9.31 7.11
C CYS A 219 7.61 10.66 6.37
N ILE A 220 6.60 11.51 6.60
CA ILE A 220 6.58 12.90 6.08
C ILE A 220 7.82 13.65 6.58
N ASP A 221 8.09 13.59 7.88
CA ASP A 221 9.18 14.31 8.52
C ASP A 221 10.55 13.87 7.97
N ARG A 222 10.74 12.57 7.75
CA ARG A 222 11.96 12.04 7.13
C ARG A 222 12.06 12.52 5.68
N GLY A 223 11.03 12.32 4.87
CA GLY A 223 11.03 12.68 3.45
C GLY A 223 11.25 14.17 3.19
N MET A 224 10.72 15.06 4.05
CA MET A 224 10.90 16.50 3.92
C MET A 224 12.30 17.00 4.35
N ASN A 225 13.13 16.14 4.92
CA ASN A 225 14.50 16.47 5.35
C ASN A 225 15.58 15.66 4.60
N THR A 226 15.23 14.52 4.00
CA THR A 226 16.17 13.70 3.22
C THR A 226 16.43 14.32 1.85
N GLU A 227 17.71 14.56 1.53
CA GLU A 227 18.16 14.99 0.21
C GLU A 227 18.74 13.82 -0.60
N GLY A 228 19.07 14.08 -1.86
CA GLY A 228 19.77 13.14 -2.73
C GLY A 228 18.89 12.60 -3.86
N VAL A 229 19.24 11.42 -4.33
CA VAL A 229 18.68 10.81 -5.54
C VAL A 229 18.10 9.45 -5.18
N LEU A 230 16.93 9.13 -5.74
CA LEU A 230 16.26 7.84 -5.52
C LEU A 230 17.03 6.69 -6.18
N PRO A 231 16.98 5.48 -5.59
CA PRO A 231 17.72 4.34 -6.10
C PRO A 231 17.20 3.84 -7.46
N GLY A 232 18.07 3.14 -8.18
CA GLY A 232 17.79 2.52 -9.48
C GLY A 232 18.04 3.42 -10.69
N PRO A 233 17.70 2.94 -11.90
CA PRO A 233 18.23 3.49 -13.15
C PRO A 233 17.75 4.91 -13.47
N LEU A 234 16.57 5.31 -12.99
CA LEU A 234 16.01 6.63 -13.29
C LEU A 234 16.75 7.79 -12.61
N ARG A 235 17.46 7.54 -11.50
CA ARG A 235 18.17 8.57 -10.73
C ARG A 235 17.33 9.82 -10.49
N VAL A 236 16.06 9.65 -10.09
CA VAL A 236 15.13 10.76 -9.84
C VAL A 236 15.59 11.56 -8.61
N PRO A 237 15.80 12.89 -8.72
CA PRO A 237 16.16 13.71 -7.57
C PRO A 237 14.98 13.84 -6.60
N ARG A 238 15.26 13.81 -5.31
CA ARG A 238 14.28 14.11 -4.26
C ARG A 238 13.91 15.60 -4.29
N ARG A 239 12.61 15.89 -4.21
CA ARG A 239 12.02 17.22 -4.39
C ARG A 239 11.36 17.74 -3.12
N ALA A 240 10.97 16.87 -2.19
CA ALA A 240 10.27 17.28 -0.99
C ALA A 240 11.11 18.22 -0.10
N SER A 241 12.38 17.85 0.17
CA SER A 241 13.30 18.65 0.98
C SER A 241 13.56 20.07 0.45
N PRO A 242 13.95 20.27 -0.83
CA PRO A 242 14.11 21.62 -1.37
C PRO A 242 12.79 22.41 -1.42
N LEU A 243 11.67 21.76 -1.76
CA LEU A 243 10.35 22.42 -1.78
C LEU A 243 9.94 22.90 -0.38
N ARG A 244 10.14 22.09 0.66
CA ARG A 244 9.91 22.51 2.05
C ARG A 244 10.69 23.77 2.41
N ARG A 245 11.99 23.84 2.06
CA ARG A 245 12.80 25.03 2.34
C ARG A 245 12.23 26.28 1.70
N MET A 246 11.80 26.16 0.44
CA MET A 246 11.13 27.26 -0.26
C MET A 246 9.86 27.68 0.48
N LEU A 247 8.95 26.74 0.74
CA LEU A 247 7.66 27.01 1.39
C LEU A 247 7.82 27.65 2.77
N VAL A 248 8.66 27.09 3.65
CA VAL A 248 8.92 27.65 4.99
C VAL A 248 9.51 29.05 4.91
N SER A 249 10.39 29.32 3.94
CA SER A 249 10.99 30.65 3.77
C SER A 249 10.01 31.69 3.23
N SER A 250 9.05 31.27 2.40
CA SER A 250 8.09 32.17 1.75
C SER A 250 6.75 32.27 2.48
N ASP A 251 6.45 31.41 3.44
CA ASP A 251 5.11 31.22 4.03
C ASP A 251 4.46 32.52 4.53
N LYS A 252 5.25 33.38 5.19
CA LYS A 252 4.76 34.68 5.72
C LYS A 252 4.80 35.83 4.72
N LEU A 253 5.43 35.63 3.57
CA LEU A 253 5.72 36.69 2.59
C LEU A 253 4.99 36.49 1.26
N SER A 254 4.59 35.26 0.95
CA SER A 254 3.93 34.91 -0.30
C SER A 254 2.43 35.14 -0.19
N ASN A 255 1.90 35.93 -1.13
CA ASN A 255 0.47 36.12 -1.32
C ASN A 255 -0.11 35.15 -2.38
N ASP A 256 0.65 34.13 -2.80
CA ASP A 256 0.18 33.14 -3.78
C ASP A 256 -0.86 32.21 -3.13
N PRO A 257 -2.14 32.24 -3.58
CA PRO A 257 -3.17 31.35 -3.05
C PRO A 257 -2.84 29.87 -3.25
N MET A 258 -1.96 29.53 -4.20
CA MET A 258 -1.56 28.16 -4.52
C MET A 258 -0.50 27.59 -3.57
N ASN A 259 0.04 28.36 -2.62
CA ASN A 259 0.97 27.84 -1.60
C ASN A 259 0.38 26.63 -0.85
N VAL A 260 -0.93 26.64 -0.59
CA VAL A 260 -1.62 25.53 0.08
C VAL A 260 -1.52 24.24 -0.74
N VAL A 261 -1.63 24.34 -2.06
CA VAL A 261 -1.47 23.21 -2.99
C VAL A 261 -0.02 22.72 -2.98
N ASP A 262 0.95 23.62 -2.94
CA ASP A 262 2.36 23.25 -2.89
C ASP A 262 2.75 22.56 -1.57
N TRP A 263 2.16 22.95 -0.44
CA TRP A 263 2.30 22.23 0.83
C TRP A 263 1.73 20.81 0.74
N VAL A 264 0.54 20.64 0.17
CA VAL A 264 -0.07 19.31 -0.06
C VAL A 264 0.81 18.45 -0.96
N ASN A 265 1.32 19.03 -2.05
CA ASN A 265 2.26 18.37 -2.95
C ASN A 265 3.51 17.93 -2.17
N MET A 266 4.10 18.83 -1.37
CA MET A 266 5.30 18.53 -0.58
C MET A 266 5.09 17.35 0.37
N PHE A 267 3.98 17.30 1.10
CA PHE A 267 3.68 16.18 2.00
C PHE A 267 3.58 14.84 1.24
N ALA A 268 2.87 14.82 0.11
CA ALA A 268 2.72 13.62 -0.70
C ALA A 268 4.06 13.18 -1.33
N LEU A 269 4.84 14.14 -1.85
CA LEU A 269 6.19 13.89 -2.37
C LEU A 269 7.10 13.29 -1.29
N ALA A 270 7.09 13.85 -0.08
CA ALA A 270 7.94 13.38 1.03
C ALA A 270 7.71 11.89 1.30
N VAL A 271 6.45 11.48 1.42
CA VAL A 271 6.08 10.09 1.71
C VAL A 271 6.44 9.16 0.55
N ASN A 272 6.12 9.54 -0.69
CA ASN A 272 6.40 8.68 -1.85
C ASN A 272 7.90 8.60 -2.20
N GLU A 273 8.69 9.63 -1.89
CA GLU A 273 10.14 9.60 -2.01
C GLU A 273 10.78 8.68 -0.96
N GLU A 274 10.28 8.67 0.28
CA GLU A 274 10.69 7.66 1.28
C GLU A 274 10.28 6.25 0.86
N ASN A 275 9.06 6.07 0.34
CA ASN A 275 8.61 4.78 -0.19
C ASN A 275 9.56 4.26 -1.28
N ALA A 276 9.84 5.10 -2.30
CA ALA A 276 10.69 4.73 -3.42
C ALA A 276 12.14 4.40 -3.01
N ALA A 277 12.59 4.89 -1.85
CA ALA A 277 13.90 4.60 -1.29
C ALA A 277 13.93 3.38 -0.36
N GLY A 278 12.82 2.66 -0.19
CA GLY A 278 12.73 1.50 0.71
C GLY A 278 12.52 1.86 2.18
N GLY A 279 12.07 3.09 2.47
CA GLY A 279 11.81 3.58 3.83
C GLY A 279 10.57 2.93 4.48
N ARG A 280 10.37 3.25 5.76
CA ARG A 280 9.18 2.83 6.52
C ARG A 280 7.97 3.62 6.04
N VAL A 281 6.90 2.92 5.68
CA VAL A 281 5.65 3.52 5.17
C VAL A 281 4.44 2.82 5.77
N VAL A 282 3.27 3.46 5.64
CA VAL A 282 1.98 2.83 5.95
C VAL A 282 1.20 2.66 4.65
N THR A 283 0.69 1.47 4.38
CA THR A 283 -0.18 1.23 3.22
C THR A 283 -1.44 2.10 3.30
N ALA A 284 -1.91 2.64 2.18
CA ALA A 284 -3.16 3.41 2.18
C ALA A 284 -3.86 3.47 0.80
N PRO A 285 -4.33 2.35 0.22
CA PRO A 285 -4.28 0.97 0.72
C PRO A 285 -3.05 0.19 0.23
N THR A 286 -2.20 0.78 -0.61
CA THR A 286 -0.94 0.19 -1.08
C THR A 286 0.23 1.16 -0.86
N ASN A 287 1.46 0.66 -0.97
CA ASN A 287 2.67 1.47 -0.88
C ASN A 287 2.77 2.47 -2.03
N GLY A 288 2.32 2.11 -3.24
CA GLY A 288 2.34 3.02 -4.38
C GLY A 288 1.45 4.26 -4.19
N ALA A 289 0.43 4.16 -3.34
CA ALA A 289 -0.54 5.21 -3.04
C ALA A 289 -0.42 5.78 -1.61
N CYS A 290 0.67 5.46 -0.89
CA CYS A 290 0.77 5.74 0.55
C CYS A 290 0.89 7.23 0.92
N GLY A 291 1.17 8.13 -0.03
CA GLY A 291 1.31 9.55 0.24
C GLY A 291 -0.01 10.30 0.37
N ILE A 292 -1.10 9.79 -0.20
CA ILE A 292 -2.35 10.57 -0.36
C ILE A 292 -3.07 10.77 0.96
N VAL A 293 -3.37 9.68 1.66
CA VAL A 293 -4.07 9.71 2.94
C VAL A 293 -3.34 10.55 4.00
N PRO A 294 -2.01 10.40 4.22
CA PRO A 294 -1.30 11.24 5.17
C PRO A 294 -1.12 12.68 4.71
N ALA A 295 -0.95 12.97 3.41
CA ALA A 295 -0.84 14.34 2.92
C ALA A 295 -2.13 15.15 3.15
N VAL A 296 -3.30 14.52 2.96
CA VAL A 296 -4.59 15.17 3.22
C VAL A 296 -4.82 15.40 4.71
N LEU A 297 -4.39 14.47 5.58
CA LEU A 297 -4.48 14.67 7.02
C LEU A 297 -3.46 15.73 7.52
N ALA A 298 -2.27 15.78 6.95
CA ALA A 298 -1.28 16.83 7.22
C ALA A 298 -1.74 18.21 6.75
N TYR A 299 -2.47 18.30 5.63
CA TYR A 299 -3.15 19.52 5.21
C TYR A 299 -4.17 19.99 6.27
N TYR A 300 -4.96 19.06 6.81
CA TYR A 300 -5.92 19.39 7.87
C TYR A 300 -5.21 19.89 9.12
N ASP A 301 -4.16 19.20 9.56
CA ASP A 301 -3.31 19.57 10.70
C ASP A 301 -2.70 20.97 10.55
N HIS A 302 -2.20 21.28 9.35
CA HIS A 302 -1.45 22.50 9.09
C HIS A 302 -2.33 23.73 8.85
N PHE A 303 -3.47 23.58 8.16
CA PHE A 303 -4.27 24.72 7.69
C PHE A 303 -5.65 24.85 8.33
N ILE A 304 -6.17 23.81 8.98
CA ILE A 304 -7.53 23.81 9.54
C ILE A 304 -7.46 23.79 11.07
N GLU A 305 -6.99 22.69 11.66
CA GLU A 305 -6.77 22.58 13.11
C GLU A 305 -5.80 21.44 13.46
N PRO A 306 -5.08 21.52 14.59
CA PRO A 306 -4.19 20.45 15.03
C PRO A 306 -4.90 19.11 15.19
N VAL A 307 -4.32 18.06 14.61
CA VAL A 307 -4.88 16.71 14.60
C VAL A 307 -4.69 16.03 15.96
N SER A 308 -5.79 15.90 16.68
CA SER A 308 -5.89 15.14 17.94
C SER A 308 -6.18 13.65 17.72
N PRO A 309 -6.07 12.79 18.75
CA PRO A 309 -6.47 11.39 18.69
C PRO A 309 -7.87 11.15 18.13
N THR A 310 -8.84 11.93 18.57
CA THR A 310 -10.22 11.82 18.09
C THR A 310 -10.33 12.15 16.59
N ILE A 311 -9.53 13.11 16.10
CA ILE A 311 -9.55 13.54 14.70
C ILE A 311 -8.99 12.46 13.78
N TYR A 312 -7.77 11.96 14.04
CA TYR A 312 -7.19 10.96 13.14
C TYR A 312 -7.96 9.63 13.17
N ILE A 313 -8.49 9.21 14.33
CA ILE A 313 -9.32 8.00 14.41
C ILE A 313 -10.57 8.17 13.55
N ARG A 314 -11.26 9.32 13.67
CA ARG A 314 -12.45 9.62 12.87
C ARG A 314 -12.14 9.59 11.37
N TYR A 315 -11.03 10.20 10.98
CA TYR A 315 -10.55 10.23 9.60
C TYR A 315 -10.25 8.83 9.06
N PHE A 316 -9.46 8.02 9.78
CA PHE A 316 -9.09 6.67 9.34
C PHE A 316 -10.29 5.71 9.29
N LEU A 317 -11.25 5.83 10.19
CA LEU A 317 -12.46 4.99 10.16
C LEU A 317 -13.33 5.28 8.92
N ALA A 318 -13.54 6.55 8.59
CA ALA A 318 -14.30 6.92 7.39
C ALA A 318 -13.54 6.55 6.10
N ALA A 319 -12.24 6.87 6.03
CA ALA A 319 -11.38 6.50 4.91
C ALA A 319 -11.30 4.97 4.73
N GLY A 320 -11.12 4.24 5.82
CA GLY A 320 -11.02 2.78 5.85
C GLY A 320 -12.29 2.09 5.38
N ALA A 321 -13.46 2.58 5.78
CA ALA A 321 -14.75 2.03 5.33
C ALA A 321 -14.92 2.09 3.81
N VAL A 322 -14.49 3.21 3.20
CA VAL A 322 -14.47 3.36 1.73
C VAL A 322 -13.45 2.41 1.10
N GLY A 323 -12.26 2.27 1.67
CA GLY A 323 -11.26 1.28 1.22
C GLY A 323 -11.79 -0.16 1.24
N ILE A 324 -12.53 -0.52 2.29
CA ILE A 324 -13.18 -1.83 2.45
C ILE A 324 -14.18 -2.09 1.31
N LEU A 325 -14.99 -1.09 0.91
CA LEU A 325 -15.93 -1.23 -0.22
C LEU A 325 -15.21 -1.58 -1.53
N TYR A 326 -14.09 -0.92 -1.83
CA TYR A 326 -13.31 -1.24 -3.04
C TYR A 326 -12.66 -2.61 -2.96
N LYS A 327 -12.12 -2.99 -1.79
CA LYS A 327 -11.51 -4.30 -1.60
C LYS A 327 -12.53 -5.44 -1.71
N MET A 328 -13.75 -5.27 -1.20
CA MET A 328 -14.79 -6.30 -1.26
C MET A 328 -15.39 -6.47 -2.66
N ASN A 329 -15.66 -5.36 -3.36
CA ASN A 329 -16.47 -5.38 -4.58
C ASN A 329 -15.65 -5.24 -5.87
N ALA A 330 -14.35 -5.02 -5.76
CA ALA A 330 -13.45 -4.86 -6.89
C ALA A 330 -12.05 -5.41 -6.55
N SER A 331 -11.00 -4.63 -6.77
CA SER A 331 -9.63 -4.96 -6.37
C SER A 331 -8.86 -3.70 -6.03
N ILE A 332 -7.86 -3.84 -5.16
CA ILE A 332 -6.87 -2.81 -4.83
C ILE A 332 -5.49 -3.14 -5.42
N SER A 333 -5.42 -4.13 -6.31
CA SER A 333 -4.18 -4.58 -6.96
C SER A 333 -3.93 -3.84 -8.27
N GLY A 334 -2.77 -3.19 -8.38
CA GLY A 334 -2.32 -2.55 -9.62
C GLY A 334 -2.18 -3.55 -10.79
N ALA A 335 -1.89 -4.82 -10.49
CA ALA A 335 -1.82 -5.89 -11.47
C ALA A 335 -3.20 -6.32 -12.02
N GLU A 336 -4.28 -6.08 -11.27
CA GLU A 336 -5.63 -6.53 -11.68
C GLU A 336 -6.46 -5.41 -12.30
N VAL A 337 -6.45 -4.22 -11.68
CA VAL A 337 -7.32 -3.11 -12.10
C VAL A 337 -6.58 -1.82 -12.44
N GLY A 338 -5.24 -1.84 -12.46
CA GLY A 338 -4.42 -0.67 -12.70
C GLY A 338 -4.36 0.29 -11.51
N CYS A 339 -3.80 1.48 -11.74
CA CYS A 339 -3.49 2.43 -10.67
C CYS A 339 -4.75 3.13 -10.12
N GLN A 340 -5.89 3.03 -10.81
CA GLN A 340 -7.19 3.39 -10.24
C GLN A 340 -7.51 2.59 -8.98
N GLY A 341 -7.13 1.31 -8.90
CA GLY A 341 -7.30 0.47 -7.70
C GLY A 341 -6.38 0.84 -6.54
N GLU A 342 -5.36 1.66 -6.79
CA GLU A 342 -4.37 2.06 -5.79
C GLU A 342 -4.52 3.54 -5.46
N VAL A 343 -4.03 4.42 -6.36
CA VAL A 343 -4.09 5.88 -6.22
C VAL A 343 -5.53 6.38 -6.26
N GLY A 344 -6.38 5.81 -7.12
CA GLY A 344 -7.79 6.18 -7.19
C GLY A 344 -8.53 5.84 -5.89
N VAL A 345 -8.29 4.65 -5.34
CA VAL A 345 -8.87 4.22 -4.06
C VAL A 345 -8.37 5.10 -2.93
N ALA A 346 -7.07 5.37 -2.85
CA ALA A 346 -6.49 6.27 -1.85
C ALA A 346 -7.06 7.70 -1.93
N CYS A 347 -7.28 8.22 -3.14
CA CYS A 347 -7.94 9.51 -3.38
C CYS A 347 -9.38 9.52 -2.84
N SER A 348 -10.13 8.45 -3.12
CA SER A 348 -11.51 8.28 -2.65
C SER A 348 -11.57 8.14 -1.11
N MET A 349 -10.69 7.34 -0.53
CA MET A 349 -10.54 7.18 0.92
C MET A 349 -10.23 8.51 1.62
N ALA A 350 -9.24 9.26 1.13
CA ALA A 350 -8.84 10.53 1.71
C ALA A 350 -9.94 11.60 1.57
N ALA A 351 -10.65 11.62 0.44
CA ALA A 351 -11.78 12.52 0.23
C ALA A 351 -12.91 12.26 1.23
N ALA A 352 -13.24 10.99 1.47
CA ALA A 352 -14.24 10.58 2.46
C ALA A 352 -13.83 10.96 3.88
N GLY A 353 -12.59 10.64 4.26
CA GLY A 353 -12.04 10.99 5.57
C GLY A 353 -12.09 12.50 5.80
N LEU A 354 -11.66 13.31 4.83
CA LEU A 354 -11.68 14.76 4.97
C LEU A 354 -13.11 15.32 5.02
N ALA A 355 -14.03 14.79 4.21
CA ALA A 355 -15.43 15.21 4.24
C ALA A 355 -16.07 14.94 5.62
N GLU A 356 -15.79 13.78 6.22
CA GLU A 356 -16.23 13.44 7.58
C GLU A 356 -15.68 14.45 8.60
N LEU A 357 -14.40 14.81 8.53
CA LEU A 357 -13.80 15.84 9.40
C LEU A 357 -14.40 17.24 9.18
N MET A 358 -14.81 17.56 7.96
CA MET A 358 -15.48 18.83 7.62
C MET A 358 -16.95 18.89 8.06
N GLY A 359 -17.46 17.85 8.73
CA GLY A 359 -18.84 17.81 9.23
C GLY A 359 -19.88 17.45 8.16
N ALA A 360 -19.46 16.79 7.08
CA ALA A 360 -20.35 16.33 6.03
C ALA A 360 -21.33 15.26 6.53
N SER A 361 -22.52 15.17 5.92
CA SER A 361 -23.44 14.03 6.17
C SER A 361 -22.87 12.72 5.62
N PRO A 362 -23.33 11.53 6.08
CA PRO A 362 -22.90 10.25 5.51
C PRO A 362 -23.06 10.20 3.98
N GLU A 363 -24.13 10.76 3.43
CA GLU A 363 -24.34 10.87 1.98
C GLU A 363 -23.25 11.71 1.32
N GLN A 364 -22.91 12.86 1.90
CA GLN A 364 -21.84 13.72 1.38
C GLN A 364 -20.45 13.06 1.50
N VAL A 365 -20.21 12.25 2.52
CA VAL A 365 -18.98 11.44 2.63
C VAL A 365 -18.89 10.44 1.47
N CYS A 366 -19.98 9.72 1.17
CA CYS A 366 -20.03 8.83 0.00
C CYS A 366 -19.91 9.59 -1.33
N ILE A 367 -20.43 10.82 -1.43
CA ILE A 367 -20.26 11.68 -2.62
C ILE A 367 -18.80 12.13 -2.78
N ALA A 368 -18.10 12.46 -1.68
CA ALA A 368 -16.68 12.81 -1.73
C ALA A 368 -15.82 11.64 -2.25
N ALA A 369 -16.10 10.43 -1.76
CA ALA A 369 -15.49 9.19 -2.26
C ALA A 369 -15.78 8.97 -3.75
N GLU A 370 -17.03 9.14 -4.15
CA GLU A 370 -17.50 9.00 -5.53
C GLU A 370 -16.71 9.91 -6.48
N ILE A 371 -16.69 11.22 -6.21
CA ILE A 371 -15.92 12.21 -7.00
C ILE A 371 -14.42 11.87 -6.99
N GLY A 372 -13.89 11.46 -5.84
CA GLY A 372 -12.48 11.07 -5.69
C GLY A 372 -12.08 9.92 -6.63
N MET A 373 -12.95 8.92 -6.81
CA MET A 373 -12.69 7.81 -7.72
C MET A 373 -13.04 8.12 -9.17
N GLU A 374 -14.13 8.86 -9.45
CA GLU A 374 -14.54 9.22 -10.82
C GLU A 374 -13.39 9.85 -11.60
N HIS A 375 -12.64 10.76 -10.96
CA HIS A 375 -11.49 11.44 -11.55
C HIS A 375 -10.21 10.59 -11.65
N ASN A 376 -10.29 9.30 -11.37
CA ASN A 376 -9.20 8.34 -11.52
C ASN A 376 -9.61 7.08 -12.30
N LEU A 377 -10.85 6.97 -12.79
CA LEU A 377 -11.29 5.84 -13.63
C LEU A 377 -10.45 5.74 -14.91
N GLY A 378 -10.06 4.53 -15.27
CA GLY A 378 -9.20 4.21 -16.41
C GLY A 378 -7.69 4.43 -16.17
N LEU A 379 -7.26 4.82 -14.96
CA LEU A 379 -5.85 5.08 -14.69
C LEU A 379 -5.02 3.78 -14.69
N THR A 380 -4.13 3.65 -15.68
CA THR A 380 -3.25 2.49 -15.89
C THR A 380 -2.08 2.43 -14.90
N CYS A 381 -1.49 1.27 -14.66
CA CYS A 381 -0.33 1.09 -13.78
C CYS A 381 0.91 0.64 -14.57
N ASP A 382 1.57 1.56 -15.29
CA ASP A 382 2.75 1.23 -16.10
C ASP A 382 3.93 2.15 -15.70
N PRO A 383 4.58 1.86 -14.55
CA PRO A 383 5.68 2.68 -14.04
C PRO A 383 6.94 2.53 -14.90
N VAL A 384 7.69 3.61 -15.05
CA VAL A 384 8.94 3.60 -15.81
C VAL A 384 9.97 2.69 -15.12
N ALA A 385 10.61 1.82 -15.90
CA ALA A 385 11.56 0.82 -15.43
C ALA A 385 11.03 -0.10 -14.30
N GLY A 386 9.71 -0.23 -14.15
CA GLY A 386 9.12 -0.99 -13.05
C GLY A 386 9.38 -0.41 -11.67
N GLN A 387 9.71 0.88 -11.57
CA GLN A 387 10.01 1.54 -10.30
C GLN A 387 8.82 2.37 -9.81
N VAL A 388 8.51 2.31 -8.51
CA VAL A 388 7.48 3.14 -7.86
C VAL A 388 7.96 4.59 -7.70
N GLN A 389 8.33 5.22 -8.81
CA GLN A 389 8.88 6.57 -8.91
C GLN A 389 8.07 7.38 -9.90
N VAL A 390 8.20 7.12 -11.20
CA VAL A 390 7.50 7.85 -12.27
C VAL A 390 6.48 6.92 -12.93
N PRO A 391 5.18 7.28 -13.01
CA PRO A 391 4.54 8.54 -12.55
C PRO A 391 3.97 8.47 -11.11
N CYS A 392 4.38 7.49 -10.30
CA CYS A 392 3.77 7.18 -8.99
C CYS A 392 3.84 8.36 -8.01
N ILE A 393 4.98 9.04 -7.93
CA ILE A 393 5.22 10.15 -7.01
C ILE A 393 4.28 11.33 -7.33
N GLU A 394 4.23 11.75 -8.61
CA GLU A 394 3.37 12.86 -9.03
C GLU A 394 1.88 12.51 -8.93
N ARG A 395 1.52 11.24 -9.16
CA ARG A 395 0.14 10.76 -8.98
C ARG A 395 -0.35 10.95 -7.55
N ASN A 396 0.48 10.74 -6.54
CA ASN A 396 0.10 10.95 -5.14
C ASN A 396 -0.10 12.43 -4.82
N ALA A 397 0.78 13.31 -5.31
CA ALA A 397 0.62 14.75 -5.15
C ALA A 397 -0.70 15.26 -5.78
N ILE A 398 -0.93 14.92 -7.05
CA ILE A 398 -2.14 15.32 -7.77
C ILE A 398 -3.40 14.71 -7.13
N ALA A 399 -3.38 13.44 -6.75
CA ALA A 399 -4.51 12.77 -6.11
C ALA A 399 -4.85 13.35 -4.73
N SER A 400 -3.86 13.81 -3.96
CA SER A 400 -4.09 14.50 -2.69
C SER A 400 -4.88 15.80 -2.88
N VAL A 401 -4.53 16.58 -3.90
CA VAL A 401 -5.25 17.80 -4.28
C VAL A 401 -6.67 17.48 -4.78
N LYS A 402 -6.82 16.43 -5.60
CA LYS A 402 -8.14 15.94 -6.04
C LYS A 402 -9.01 15.54 -4.84
N ALA A 403 -8.46 14.82 -3.87
CA ALA A 403 -9.19 14.38 -2.68
C ALA A 403 -9.72 15.56 -1.85
N ILE A 404 -8.88 16.60 -1.65
CA ILE A 404 -9.29 17.83 -0.97
C ILE A 404 -10.42 18.53 -1.73
N ASN A 405 -10.27 18.65 -3.06
CA ASN A 405 -11.29 19.29 -3.88
C ASN A 405 -12.59 18.48 -3.92
N ALA A 406 -12.52 17.15 -3.97
CA ALA A 406 -13.68 16.26 -3.92
C ALA A 406 -14.47 16.42 -2.62
N ALA A 407 -13.79 16.44 -1.45
CA ALA A 407 -14.43 16.72 -0.17
C ALA A 407 -15.09 18.12 -0.15
N ARG A 408 -14.42 19.13 -0.72
CA ARG A 408 -14.94 20.50 -0.84
C ARG A 408 -16.15 20.61 -1.76
N MET A 409 -16.20 19.84 -2.84
CA MET A 409 -17.33 19.80 -3.77
C MET A 409 -18.52 19.08 -3.13
N ALA A 410 -18.29 17.94 -2.48
CA ALA A 410 -19.33 17.17 -1.81
C ALA A 410 -20.00 17.93 -0.66
N THR A 411 -19.21 18.57 0.20
CA THR A 411 -19.72 19.38 1.33
C THR A 411 -20.54 20.59 0.90
N ARG A 412 -20.25 21.15 -0.29
CA ARG A 412 -20.98 22.29 -0.87
C ARG A 412 -22.12 21.87 -1.81
N ARG A 413 -22.31 20.56 -2.02
CA ARG A 413 -23.33 20.05 -2.93
C ARG A 413 -24.72 20.19 -2.29
N THR A 414 -25.66 20.79 -3.02
CA THR A 414 -27.06 20.95 -2.60
C THR A 414 -28.01 19.99 -3.30
N SER A 415 -27.52 19.22 -4.27
CA SER A 415 -28.30 18.25 -5.04
C SER A 415 -27.87 16.82 -4.73
N GLU A 416 -28.77 15.87 -4.98
CA GLU A 416 -28.41 14.45 -4.98
C GLU A 416 -27.42 14.13 -6.13
N PRO A 417 -26.53 13.14 -5.93
CA PRO A 417 -25.68 12.61 -6.99
C PRO A 417 -26.52 11.84 -8.02
N ARG A 418 -26.15 11.98 -9.30
CA ARG A 418 -26.73 11.15 -10.37
C ARG A 418 -26.05 9.78 -10.47
N VAL A 419 -24.79 9.70 -10.04
CA VAL A 419 -23.97 8.49 -10.03
C VAL A 419 -23.67 8.14 -8.58
N SER A 420 -23.94 6.91 -8.17
CA SER A 420 -23.63 6.46 -6.80
C SER A 420 -22.20 5.92 -6.69
N LEU A 421 -21.65 5.93 -5.48
CA LEU A 421 -20.35 5.30 -5.19
C LEU A 421 -20.32 3.83 -5.61
N ASP A 422 -21.40 3.08 -5.37
CA ASP A 422 -21.51 1.67 -5.79
C ASP A 422 -21.35 1.50 -7.30
N LYS A 423 -21.95 2.40 -8.11
CA LYS A 423 -21.82 2.37 -9.57
C LYS A 423 -20.41 2.75 -10.03
N VAL A 424 -19.74 3.64 -9.32
CA VAL A 424 -18.33 3.98 -9.60
C VAL A 424 -17.41 2.80 -9.28
N ILE A 425 -17.65 2.08 -8.17
CA ILE A 425 -16.88 0.87 -7.81
C ILE A 425 -17.05 -0.22 -8.87
N GLU A 426 -18.28 -0.48 -9.31
CA GLU A 426 -18.59 -1.43 -10.39
C GLU A 426 -17.85 -1.04 -11.69
N THR A 427 -17.96 0.24 -12.08
CA THR A 427 -17.28 0.78 -13.27
C THR A 427 -15.76 0.64 -13.19
N MET A 428 -15.16 0.90 -12.03
CA MET A 428 -13.73 0.71 -11.79
C MET A 428 -13.32 -0.75 -12.02
N TYR A 429 -14.12 -1.70 -11.52
CA TYR A 429 -13.81 -3.11 -11.69
C TYR A 429 -13.91 -3.57 -13.15
N GLU A 430 -14.97 -3.16 -13.85
CA GLU A 430 -15.16 -3.46 -15.28
C GLU A 430 -14.04 -2.88 -16.13
N THR A 431 -13.74 -1.58 -15.97
CA THR A 431 -12.62 -0.94 -16.67
C THR A 431 -11.27 -1.58 -16.38
N GLY A 432 -11.06 -2.05 -15.15
CA GLY A 432 -9.87 -2.82 -14.77
C GLY A 432 -9.76 -4.15 -15.52
N LYS A 433 -10.86 -4.90 -15.62
CA LYS A 433 -10.91 -6.16 -16.40
C LYS A 433 -10.62 -5.93 -17.88
N ASP A 434 -11.18 -4.87 -18.44
CA ASP A 434 -10.99 -4.50 -19.85
C ASP A 434 -9.60 -3.92 -20.13
N MET A 435 -8.86 -3.50 -19.09
CA MET A 435 -7.52 -2.96 -19.23
C MET A 435 -6.57 -4.04 -19.77
N ASN A 436 -5.91 -3.76 -20.90
CA ASN A 436 -4.92 -4.67 -21.46
C ASN A 436 -3.78 -4.92 -20.45
N ALA A 437 -3.37 -6.17 -20.27
CA ALA A 437 -2.34 -6.59 -19.30
C ALA A 437 -1.03 -5.80 -19.40
N LYS A 438 -0.63 -5.34 -20.60
CA LYS A 438 0.60 -4.53 -20.78
C LYS A 438 0.52 -3.12 -20.18
N TYR A 439 -0.68 -2.65 -19.82
CA TYR A 439 -0.91 -1.35 -19.15
C TYR A 439 -1.25 -1.51 -17.66
N ARG A 440 -1.21 -2.73 -17.14
CA ARG A 440 -1.20 -3.03 -15.70
C ARG A 440 0.26 -3.12 -15.23
N GLU A 441 0.51 -3.60 -14.01
CA GLU A 441 1.80 -3.60 -13.28
C GLU A 441 2.95 -4.45 -13.91
N THR A 442 3.02 -4.56 -15.25
CA THR A 442 4.00 -5.35 -15.98
C THR A 442 5.17 -4.52 -16.53
N SER A 443 5.03 -3.19 -16.63
CA SER A 443 6.02 -2.28 -17.25
C SER A 443 6.34 -2.58 -18.72
N ARG A 444 5.38 -3.18 -19.43
CA ARG A 444 5.50 -3.61 -20.83
C ARG A 444 4.78 -2.70 -21.81
N GLY A 445 4.24 -1.57 -21.33
CA GLY A 445 3.41 -0.67 -22.11
C GLY A 445 3.81 0.79 -21.96
N GLY A 446 2.81 1.65 -22.18
CA GLY A 446 2.76 3.07 -21.81
C GLY A 446 4.08 3.82 -21.78
N LEU A 447 4.36 4.46 -20.64
CA LEU A 447 5.57 5.25 -20.44
C LEU A 447 6.79 4.33 -20.28
N ALA A 448 6.61 3.13 -19.73
CA ALA A 448 7.70 2.23 -19.39
C ALA A 448 8.56 1.84 -20.60
N ILE A 449 7.94 1.65 -21.78
CA ILE A 449 8.67 1.33 -23.01
C ILE A 449 9.11 2.55 -23.81
N LYS A 450 8.62 3.75 -23.45
CA LYS A 450 8.89 5.00 -24.18
C LYS A 450 10.03 5.80 -23.57
N VAL A 451 10.18 5.72 -22.25
CA VAL A 451 11.27 6.36 -21.53
C VAL A 451 12.38 5.34 -21.34
N GLN A 452 13.49 5.53 -22.03
CA GLN A 452 14.71 4.74 -21.82
C GLN A 452 15.53 5.38 -20.70
N CYS A 453 16.06 4.55 -19.80
CA CYS A 453 16.95 5.00 -18.74
C CYS A 453 18.39 4.88 -19.26
N ASP A 454 19.10 6.00 -19.32
CA ASP A 454 20.50 6.08 -19.79
C ASP A 454 21.53 5.77 -18.67
#